data_AF-A0A0C2GAV7-F1
#
_entry.id   AF-A0A0C2GAV7-F1
#
_cell.length_a   1.000
_cell.length_b   1.000
_cell.length_c   1.000
_cell.angle_alpha   90.00
_cell.angle_beta   90.00
_cell.angle_gamma   90.00
#
_symmetry.space_group_name_H-M   'P 1'
#
loop_
_entity.id
_entity.type
_entity.pdbx_description
1 polymer ?
#
loop_
_entity_poly.entity_id
_entity_poly.type
_entity_poly.pdbx_seq_one_letter_code
_entity_poly.pdbx_strand_id
1 'polypeptide(L)'
;MVASTSGIVFLALAVFAEPILNNAPFTADPWDVDGPCQEYVEKFARVQANMVQCATNWSIPPKVCTNCWEQYIAFKQIEYETKHLDKVFSLDNRTCTQVIYDNYLLSYSYDISEALTSNIWAKSRCDSCLTISWNLTANDSRVDFSNRTVQFQIFRLNFFVKERLFQWRDCVANFTAADGDLDDNNPICSYCKAPFNKLFSFYWDIYVEPGVEFCVDVETTDRR
;
A
#
# COMPACT_ATOMS: atom_id res chain seq x y z
N MET A 1 65.35 4.27 -22.36
CA MET A 1 64.77 3.06 -22.99
C MET A 1 64.87 1.91 -22.00
N VAL A 2 63.82 1.69 -21.21
CA VAL A 2 63.59 0.46 -20.47
C VAL A 2 62.09 0.22 -20.59
N ALA A 3 61.74 -0.84 -21.31
CA ALA A 3 60.39 -1.28 -21.54
C ALA A 3 60.08 -2.47 -20.62
N SER A 4 58.79 -2.62 -20.33
CA SER A 4 58.14 -3.87 -19.89
C SER A 4 58.38 -4.25 -18.43
N THR A 5 57.37 -4.35 -17.57
CA THR A 5 56.14 -5.12 -17.77
C THR A 5 54.99 -4.53 -16.94
N SER A 6 53.86 -4.31 -17.59
CA SER A 6 52.63 -3.83 -16.96
C SER A 6 52.03 -4.91 -16.08
N GLY A 7 51.76 -4.57 -14.82
CA GLY A 7 51.12 -5.43 -13.84
C GLY A 7 49.68 -5.79 -14.24
N ILE A 8 49.35 -7.06 -14.09
CA ILE A 8 48.00 -7.59 -14.21
C ILE A 8 47.21 -7.09 -13.00
N VAL A 9 46.32 -6.11 -13.22
CA VAL A 9 45.32 -5.69 -12.24
C VAL A 9 44.22 -6.74 -12.24
N PHE A 10 44.23 -7.65 -11.28
CA PHE A 10 43.06 -8.46 -10.94
C PHE A 10 42.06 -7.57 -10.19
N LEU A 11 41.08 -7.04 -10.91
CA LEU A 11 39.86 -6.50 -10.31
C LEU A 11 39.06 -7.68 -9.74
N ALA A 12 39.16 -7.91 -8.44
CA ALA A 12 38.23 -8.75 -7.72
C ALA A 12 36.87 -8.03 -7.69
N LEU A 13 35.94 -8.50 -8.52
CA LEU A 13 34.51 -8.18 -8.41
C LEU A 13 34.03 -8.69 -7.05
N ALA A 14 33.84 -7.76 -6.11
CA ALA A 14 33.07 -8.02 -4.90
C ALA A 14 31.62 -8.25 -5.32
N VAL A 15 31.25 -9.51 -5.47
CA VAL A 15 29.85 -9.94 -5.49
C VAL A 15 29.33 -9.68 -4.07
N PHE A 16 28.58 -8.61 -3.91
CA PHE A 16 27.72 -8.44 -2.74
C PHE A 16 26.63 -9.50 -2.85
N ALA A 17 26.88 -10.66 -2.24
CA ALA A 17 25.81 -11.59 -1.93
C ALA A 17 24.88 -10.86 -0.95
N GLU A 18 23.65 -10.59 -1.38
CA GLU A 18 22.55 -10.27 -0.48
C GLU A 18 22.54 -11.33 0.64
N PRO A 19 22.28 -10.96 1.90
CA PRO A 19 22.07 -11.97 2.91
C PRO A 19 20.79 -12.70 2.51
N ILE A 20 20.95 -13.88 1.91
CA ILE A 20 19.91 -14.90 1.89
C ILE A 20 19.54 -15.05 3.37
N LEU A 21 18.34 -14.60 3.72
CA LEU A 21 17.72 -14.95 4.99
C LEU A 21 17.72 -16.47 4.99
N ASN A 22 18.67 -17.06 5.71
CA ASN A 22 18.74 -18.50 5.89
C ASN A 22 17.44 -18.87 6.60
N ASN A 23 16.42 -19.22 5.82
CA ASN A 23 15.24 -19.88 6.33
C ASN A 23 15.78 -21.12 7.03
N ALA A 24 15.72 -21.15 8.36
CA ALA A 24 15.86 -22.40 9.07
C ALA A 24 14.85 -23.36 8.43
N PRO A 25 15.27 -24.48 7.84
CA PRO A 25 14.32 -25.44 7.37
C PRO A 25 13.57 -25.92 8.63
N PHE A 26 12.27 -25.63 8.71
CA PHE A 26 11.38 -26.28 9.66
C PHE A 26 11.28 -27.74 9.24
N THR A 27 12.34 -28.51 9.47
CA THR A 27 12.27 -29.97 9.41
C THR A 27 11.24 -30.36 10.44
N ALA A 28 10.11 -30.91 9.99
CA ALA A 28 8.99 -31.34 10.82
C ALA A 28 9.50 -32.03 12.08
N ASP A 29 9.55 -31.28 13.18
CA ASP A 29 9.83 -31.84 14.48
C ASP A 29 8.63 -32.77 14.75
N PRO A 30 8.82 -34.08 14.94
CA PRO A 30 7.72 -34.98 15.25
C PRO A 30 6.98 -34.59 16.55
N TRP A 31 7.54 -33.67 17.35
CA TRP A 31 6.92 -33.08 18.52
C TRP A 31 6.18 -31.77 18.25
N ASP A 32 6.18 -31.26 17.02
CA ASP A 32 5.40 -30.09 16.62
C ASP A 32 3.93 -30.47 16.45
N VAL A 33 3.17 -30.28 17.53
CA VAL A 33 1.72 -30.56 17.60
C VAL A 33 0.95 -29.78 16.53
N ASP A 34 1.44 -28.59 16.16
CA ASP A 34 0.78 -27.67 15.24
C ASP A 34 1.32 -27.77 13.80
N GLY A 35 2.27 -28.69 13.55
CA GLY A 35 2.88 -28.92 12.24
C GLY A 35 1.89 -29.06 11.07
N PRO A 36 0.76 -29.80 11.21
CA PRO A 36 -0.26 -29.88 10.15
C PRO A 36 -0.91 -28.53 9.79
N CYS A 37 -0.91 -27.55 10.71
CA CYS A 37 -1.48 -26.23 10.52
C CYS A 37 -0.46 -25.22 9.95
N GLN A 38 0.83 -25.52 10.05
CA GLN A 38 1.93 -24.61 9.74
C GLN A 38 1.91 -24.10 8.29
N GLU A 39 1.55 -24.95 7.31
CA GLU A 39 1.45 -24.54 5.90
C GLU A 39 0.45 -23.38 5.71
N TYR A 40 -0.65 -23.38 6.47
CA TYR A 40 -1.67 -22.33 6.40
C TYR A 40 -1.19 -21.05 7.08
N VAL A 41 -0.46 -21.17 8.19
CA VAL A 41 0.19 -20.03 8.86
C VAL A 41 1.20 -19.36 7.93
N GLU A 42 2.01 -20.13 7.20
CA GLU A 42 3.00 -19.60 6.26
C GLU A 42 2.36 -18.86 5.09
N LYS A 43 1.30 -19.44 4.50
CA LYS A 43 0.51 -18.77 3.45
C LYS A 43 -0.08 -17.47 3.98
N PHE A 44 -0.61 -17.48 5.20
CA PHE A 44 -1.21 -16.30 5.79
C PHE A 44 -0.18 -15.21 6.10
N ALA A 45 0.96 -15.58 6.68
CA ALA A 45 2.06 -14.67 6.95
C ALA A 45 2.56 -13.99 5.68
N ARG A 46 2.66 -14.72 4.56
CA ARG A 46 3.08 -14.15 3.27
C ARG A 46 2.12 -13.07 2.77
N VAL A 47 0.81 -13.32 2.80
CA VAL A 47 -0.16 -12.32 2.32
C VAL A 47 -0.27 -11.12 3.26
N GLN A 48 -0.16 -11.33 4.58
CA GLN A 48 -0.08 -10.24 5.56
C GLN A 48 1.15 -9.37 5.31
N ALA A 49 2.32 -9.98 5.14
CA ALA A 49 3.57 -9.27 4.86
C ALA A 49 3.50 -8.46 3.56
N ASN A 50 2.91 -9.03 2.50
CA ASN A 50 2.72 -8.34 1.23
C ASN A 50 1.82 -7.11 1.38
N MET A 51 0.73 -7.21 2.17
CA MET A 51 -0.14 -6.07 2.43
C MET A 51 0.56 -4.98 3.25
N VAL A 52 1.30 -5.35 4.31
CA VAL A 52 2.09 -4.41 5.11
C VAL A 52 3.14 -3.71 4.24
N GLN A 53 3.85 -4.46 3.40
CA GLN A 53 4.84 -3.92 2.47
C GLN A 53 4.20 -2.92 1.51
N CYS A 54 3.05 -3.26 0.92
CA CYS A 54 2.35 -2.37 0.01
C CYS A 54 1.93 -1.07 0.72
N ALA A 55 1.29 -1.19 1.89
CA ALA A 55 0.86 -0.03 2.68
C ALA A 55 2.03 0.88 3.06
N THR A 56 3.17 0.29 3.41
CA THR A 56 4.39 1.03 3.79
C THR A 56 4.99 1.76 2.57
N ASN A 57 5.08 1.10 1.41
CA ASN A 57 5.59 1.70 0.18
C ASN A 57 4.75 2.89 -0.28
N TRP A 58 3.43 2.82 -0.05
CA TRP A 58 2.48 3.87 -0.40
C TRP A 58 2.05 4.72 0.80
N SER A 59 2.92 4.90 1.80
CA SER A 59 2.64 5.73 2.97
C SER A 59 2.94 7.22 2.75
N ILE A 60 3.75 7.58 1.74
CA ILE A 60 4.22 8.95 1.53
C ILE A 60 4.18 9.34 0.02
N PRO A 61 3.15 10.09 -0.44
CA PRO A 61 1.88 10.33 0.24
C PRO A 61 1.05 9.04 0.34
N PRO A 62 0.13 8.94 1.32
CA PRO A 62 -0.76 7.78 1.46
C PRO A 62 -1.56 7.48 0.18
N LYS A 63 -1.37 6.30 -0.41
CA LYS A 63 -2.06 5.81 -1.62
C LYS A 63 -2.45 4.33 -1.54
N VAL A 64 -2.89 3.91 -0.36
CA VAL A 64 -3.10 2.49 -0.03
C VAL A 64 -4.33 1.93 -0.74
N CYS A 65 -5.43 2.68 -0.79
CA CYS A 65 -6.69 2.16 -1.34
C CYS A 65 -6.56 1.81 -2.83
N THR A 66 -5.90 2.68 -3.60
CA THR A 66 -5.81 2.53 -5.05
C THR A 66 -4.68 1.61 -5.51
N ASN A 67 -3.63 1.40 -4.70
CA ASN A 67 -2.47 0.59 -5.09
C ASN A 67 -2.35 -0.75 -4.35
N CYS A 68 -3.03 -0.93 -3.21
CA CYS A 68 -2.88 -2.13 -2.37
C CYS A 68 -4.14 -3.00 -2.31
N TRP A 69 -5.14 -2.73 -3.15
CA TRP A 69 -6.41 -3.48 -3.14
C TRP A 69 -6.22 -4.95 -3.51
N GLU A 70 -5.29 -5.28 -4.41
CA GLU A 70 -5.00 -6.68 -4.78
C GLU A 70 -4.44 -7.47 -3.59
N GLN A 71 -3.47 -6.88 -2.89
CA GLN A 71 -2.86 -7.44 -1.69
C GLN A 71 -3.89 -7.57 -0.58
N TYR A 72 -4.79 -6.59 -0.45
CA TYR A 72 -5.87 -6.64 0.52
C TYR A 72 -6.86 -7.77 0.22
N ILE A 73 -7.27 -7.98 -1.03
CA ILE A 73 -8.15 -9.08 -1.42
C ILE A 73 -7.48 -10.43 -1.15
N ALA A 74 -6.24 -10.60 -1.57
CA ALA A 74 -5.48 -11.82 -1.32
C ALA A 74 -5.36 -12.11 0.19
N PHE A 75 -5.10 -11.08 0.98
CA PHE A 75 -5.09 -11.17 2.44
C PHE A 75 -6.45 -11.64 3.01
N LYS A 76 -7.56 -11.01 2.60
CA LYS A 76 -8.91 -11.37 3.07
C LYS A 76 -9.34 -12.76 2.60
N GLN A 77 -8.89 -13.20 1.44
CA GLN A 77 -9.14 -14.55 0.93
C GLN A 77 -8.49 -15.60 1.84
N ILE A 78 -7.20 -15.46 2.14
CA ILE A 78 -6.51 -16.42 3.03
C ILE A 78 -7.00 -16.30 4.48
N GLU A 79 -7.35 -15.10 4.95
CA GLU A 79 -7.99 -14.94 6.26
C GLU A 79 -9.31 -15.73 6.34
N TYR A 80 -10.13 -15.67 5.30
CA TYR A 80 -11.35 -16.47 5.21
C TYR A 80 -11.03 -17.97 5.21
N GLU A 81 -10.11 -18.42 4.37
CA GLU A 81 -9.73 -19.84 4.29
C GLU A 81 -9.22 -20.37 5.64
N THR A 82 -8.35 -19.62 6.31
CA THR A 82 -7.79 -20.00 7.62
C THR A 82 -8.84 -20.02 8.74
N LYS A 83 -9.88 -19.19 8.65
CA LYS A 83 -11.03 -19.22 9.58
C LYS A 83 -11.99 -20.38 9.35
N HIS A 84 -11.90 -21.07 8.21
CA HIS A 84 -12.77 -22.19 7.82
C HIS A 84 -12.00 -23.51 7.67
N LEU A 85 -10.88 -23.67 8.39
CA LEU A 85 -10.13 -24.93 8.46
C LEU A 85 -10.79 -25.92 9.45
N ASP A 86 -12.09 -26.17 9.27
CA ASP A 86 -12.90 -26.98 10.18
C ASP A 86 -12.63 -28.49 10.08
N LYS A 87 -11.93 -28.90 9.02
CA LYS A 87 -11.61 -30.29 8.70
C LYS A 87 -10.12 -30.61 8.74
N VAL A 88 -9.30 -29.62 9.10
CA VAL A 88 -7.85 -29.79 9.24
C VAL A 88 -7.53 -29.69 10.73
N PHE A 89 -6.82 -30.68 11.23
CA PHE A 89 -6.58 -30.83 12.66
C PHE A 89 -5.09 -30.88 12.95
N SER A 90 -4.71 -30.29 14.09
CA SER A 90 -3.42 -30.51 14.74
C SER A 90 -3.30 -31.95 15.26
N LEU A 91 -2.10 -32.32 15.71
CA LEU A 91 -1.86 -33.65 16.27
C LEU A 91 -2.60 -33.89 17.60
N ASP A 92 -3.02 -32.83 18.30
CA ASP A 92 -3.86 -32.89 19.50
C ASP A 92 -5.37 -32.76 19.22
N ASN A 93 -5.78 -32.91 17.95
CA ASN A 93 -7.18 -32.95 17.50
C ASN A 93 -7.96 -31.65 17.69
N ARG A 94 -7.28 -30.50 17.72
CA ARG A 94 -7.89 -29.17 17.61
C ARG A 94 -7.98 -28.79 16.14
N THR A 95 -8.96 -27.96 15.77
CA THR A 95 -9.00 -27.46 14.39
C THR A 95 -7.87 -26.46 14.17
N CYS A 96 -7.33 -26.40 12.96
CA CYS A 96 -6.29 -25.41 12.66
C CYS A 96 -6.80 -23.98 12.81
N THR A 97 -8.10 -23.72 12.64
CA THR A 97 -8.72 -22.44 12.99
C THR A 97 -8.45 -22.08 14.46
N GLN A 98 -8.73 -23.00 15.40
CA GLN A 98 -8.50 -22.78 16.83
C GLN A 98 -7.00 -22.59 17.13
N VAL A 99 -6.14 -23.36 16.48
CA VAL A 99 -4.69 -23.25 16.66
C VAL A 99 -4.18 -21.87 16.25
N ILE A 100 -4.64 -21.34 15.12
CA ILE A 100 -4.19 -20.06 14.55
C ILE A 100 -4.73 -18.86 15.37
N TYR A 101 -5.98 -18.93 15.83
CA TYR A 101 -6.67 -17.77 16.40
C TYR A 101 -6.82 -17.79 17.93
N ASP A 102 -6.93 -18.97 18.57
CA ASP A 102 -7.40 -19.09 19.96
C ASP A 102 -6.41 -19.76 20.93
N ASN A 103 -5.29 -20.32 20.44
CA ASN A 103 -4.43 -21.20 21.25
C ASN A 103 -3.46 -20.47 22.19
N TYR A 104 -3.21 -19.18 21.97
CA TYR A 104 -2.17 -18.42 22.68
C TYR A 104 -2.72 -17.13 23.32
N LEU A 105 -2.04 -16.63 24.34
CA LEU A 105 -2.35 -15.34 24.98
C LEU A 105 -2.40 -14.19 23.97
N LEU A 106 -1.58 -14.29 22.91
CA LEU A 106 -1.53 -13.37 21.79
C LEU A 106 -1.65 -14.17 20.50
N SER A 107 -2.60 -13.81 19.64
CA SER A 107 -2.66 -14.32 18.27
C SER A 107 -2.11 -13.26 17.33
N TYR A 108 -0.83 -13.38 16.96
CA TYR A 108 -0.20 -12.46 16.02
C TYR A 108 -0.95 -12.42 14.67
N SER A 109 -1.43 -13.57 14.21
CA SER A 109 -2.24 -13.68 13.00
C SER A 109 -3.52 -12.84 13.12
N TYR A 110 -4.20 -12.87 14.27
CA TYR A 110 -5.36 -12.01 14.53
C TYR A 110 -4.98 -10.53 14.62
N ASP A 111 -4.01 -10.19 15.47
CA ASP A 111 -3.64 -8.79 15.77
C ASP A 111 -3.15 -8.05 14.51
N ILE A 112 -2.35 -8.71 13.68
CA ILE A 112 -1.89 -8.16 12.40
C ILE A 112 -3.07 -8.00 11.44
N SER A 113 -3.98 -8.98 11.37
CA SER A 113 -5.17 -8.91 10.51
C SER A 113 -6.07 -7.75 10.91
N GLU A 114 -6.30 -7.58 12.20
CA GLU A 114 -7.08 -6.49 12.76
C GLU A 114 -6.43 -5.15 12.43
N ALA A 115 -5.11 -5.01 12.61
CA ALA A 115 -4.41 -3.79 12.23
C ALA A 115 -4.51 -3.48 10.73
N LEU A 116 -4.38 -4.49 9.85
CA LEU A 116 -4.52 -4.31 8.40
C LEU A 116 -5.94 -3.92 8.00
N THR A 117 -6.96 -4.53 8.60
CA THR A 117 -8.37 -4.24 8.28
C THR A 117 -8.87 -2.96 8.92
N SER A 118 -8.76 -2.78 10.23
CA SER A 118 -9.37 -1.62 10.91
C SER A 118 -8.48 -0.37 10.87
N ASN A 119 -7.18 -0.52 11.11
CA ASN A 119 -6.29 0.63 11.23
C ASN A 119 -5.72 1.12 9.90
N ILE A 120 -5.50 0.22 8.94
CA ILE A 120 -4.97 0.59 7.63
C ILE A 120 -6.12 0.77 6.63
N TRP A 121 -6.92 -0.26 6.37
CA TRP A 121 -7.95 -0.20 5.34
C TRP A 121 -9.13 0.70 5.71
N ALA A 122 -9.79 0.44 6.84
CA ALA A 122 -11.01 1.16 7.24
C ALA A 122 -10.74 2.63 7.59
N LYS A 123 -9.67 2.94 8.35
CA LYS A 123 -9.28 4.34 8.62
C LYS A 123 -8.82 5.09 7.38
N SER A 124 -8.34 4.40 6.34
CA SER A 124 -8.07 5.04 5.04
C SER A 124 -9.35 5.33 4.25
N ARG A 125 -10.53 4.92 4.77
CA ARG A 125 -11.84 5.07 4.14
C ARG A 125 -11.85 4.54 2.72
N CYS A 126 -11.23 3.38 2.51
CA CYS A 126 -11.11 2.80 1.17
C CYS A 126 -12.46 2.48 0.54
N ASP A 127 -13.50 2.23 1.34
CA ASP A 127 -14.87 2.00 0.86
C ASP A 127 -15.47 3.22 0.12
N SER A 128 -15.04 4.44 0.47
CA SER A 128 -15.40 5.65 -0.29
C SER A 128 -14.77 5.66 -1.68
N CYS A 129 -13.62 4.99 -1.84
CA CYS A 129 -12.89 4.96 -3.09
C CYS A 129 -13.20 3.73 -3.95
N LEU A 130 -13.35 2.56 -3.37
CA LEU A 130 -13.61 1.36 -4.12
C LEU A 130 -14.56 0.46 -3.33
N THR A 131 -15.37 -0.28 -4.06
CA THR A 131 -16.28 -1.26 -3.51
C THR A 131 -15.77 -2.63 -3.90
N ILE A 132 -15.51 -3.47 -2.90
CA ILE A 132 -15.12 -4.87 -3.15
C ILE A 132 -16.37 -5.74 -3.00
N SER A 133 -16.78 -6.34 -4.11
CA SER A 133 -17.81 -7.37 -4.15
C SER A 133 -17.17 -8.70 -3.75
N TRP A 134 -17.31 -9.05 -2.47
CA TRP A 134 -16.70 -10.24 -1.90
C TRP A 134 -17.39 -11.53 -2.35
N ASN A 135 -16.63 -12.46 -2.93
CA ASN A 135 -17.05 -13.84 -3.15
C ASN A 135 -15.92 -14.79 -2.75
N LEU A 136 -15.71 -14.88 -1.43
CA LEU A 136 -14.59 -15.61 -0.82
C LEU A 136 -14.73 -17.13 -0.99
N THR A 137 -15.96 -17.64 -1.11
CA THR A 137 -16.23 -19.07 -1.36
C THR A 137 -15.83 -19.54 -2.75
N ALA A 138 -15.93 -18.68 -3.76
CA ALA A 138 -15.56 -18.99 -5.15
C ALA A 138 -14.18 -18.45 -5.52
N ASN A 139 -13.49 -17.75 -4.60
CA ASN A 139 -12.27 -17.01 -4.87
C ASN A 139 -12.39 -16.06 -6.09
N ASP A 140 -13.57 -15.43 -6.24
CA ASP A 140 -13.89 -14.50 -7.35
C ASP A 140 -14.37 -13.15 -6.76
N SER A 141 -13.55 -12.58 -5.87
CA SER A 141 -13.81 -11.24 -5.35
C SER A 141 -13.50 -10.20 -6.42
N ARG A 142 -14.46 -9.30 -6.68
CA ARG A 142 -14.36 -8.28 -7.73
C ARG A 142 -14.27 -6.90 -7.13
N VAL A 143 -13.56 -6.00 -7.82
CA VAL A 143 -13.45 -4.60 -7.41
C VAL A 143 -14.16 -3.72 -8.41
N ASP A 144 -15.10 -2.95 -7.88
CA ASP A 144 -15.76 -1.89 -8.60
C ASP A 144 -15.30 -0.57 -8.01
N PHE A 145 -14.58 0.23 -8.79
CA PHE A 145 -14.23 1.58 -8.36
C PHE A 145 -15.48 2.45 -8.40
N SER A 146 -15.73 3.23 -7.35
CA SER A 146 -16.89 4.11 -7.33
C SER A 146 -16.81 5.08 -8.51
N ASN A 147 -17.92 5.52 -9.11
CA ASN A 147 -17.87 6.46 -10.25
C ASN A 147 -17.05 7.74 -9.94
N ARG A 148 -16.97 8.12 -8.66
CA ARG A 148 -16.16 9.24 -8.17
C ARG A 148 -14.67 8.90 -8.12
N THR A 149 -14.32 7.65 -7.80
CA THR A 149 -12.94 7.14 -7.88
C THR A 149 -12.55 6.77 -9.27
N VAL A 150 -13.47 6.34 -10.13
CA VAL A 150 -13.28 6.32 -11.56
C VAL A 150 -13.07 7.76 -12.02
N GLN A 151 -13.80 8.78 -11.55
CA GLN A 151 -13.42 10.17 -11.82
C GLN A 151 -12.07 10.60 -11.20
N PHE A 152 -11.67 10.03 -10.05
CA PHE A 152 -10.40 10.26 -9.32
C PHE A 152 -9.21 9.34 -9.74
N GLN A 153 -9.41 8.29 -10.53
CA GLN A 153 -8.42 7.34 -11.07
C GLN A 153 -8.41 7.37 -12.61
N ILE A 154 -9.55 7.60 -13.27
CA ILE A 154 -9.56 8.38 -14.53
C ILE A 154 -8.95 9.74 -14.25
N PHE A 155 -8.77 10.25 -13.03
CA PHE A 155 -7.88 11.39 -12.75
C PHE A 155 -6.40 11.10 -12.85
N ARG A 156 -5.99 9.83 -12.73
CA ARG A 156 -4.69 9.40 -13.18
C ARG A 156 -4.56 9.61 -14.70
N LEU A 157 -5.70 9.67 -15.43
CA LEU A 157 -5.87 10.00 -16.86
C LEU A 157 -6.48 11.40 -17.16
N ASN A 158 -7.04 12.16 -16.21
CA ASN A 158 -7.30 13.59 -16.32
C ASN A 158 -5.95 14.22 -16.02
N PHE A 159 -5.08 14.08 -17.03
CA PHE A 159 -4.34 15.17 -17.61
C PHE A 159 -4.77 16.50 -16.97
N PHE A 160 -6.04 16.88 -17.03
CA PHE A 160 -6.58 18.14 -16.51
C PHE A 160 -6.31 18.56 -15.05
N VAL A 161 -6.40 17.74 -14.01
CA VAL A 161 -6.16 18.24 -12.62
C VAL A 161 -4.73 18.02 -12.16
N LYS A 162 -4.09 16.93 -12.60
CA LYS A 162 -2.63 16.86 -12.51
C LYS A 162 -2.00 18.01 -13.27
N GLU A 163 -2.48 18.36 -14.45
CA GLU A 163 -2.08 19.56 -15.17
C GLU A 163 -2.43 20.81 -14.39
N ARG A 164 -3.63 21.00 -13.84
CA ARG A 164 -3.91 22.24 -13.09
C ARG A 164 -3.01 22.38 -11.86
N LEU A 165 -2.74 21.28 -11.15
CA LEU A 165 -1.82 21.24 -10.01
C LEU A 165 -0.37 21.44 -10.46
N PHE A 166 0.09 20.76 -11.52
CA PHE A 166 1.43 20.94 -12.08
C PHE A 166 1.59 22.32 -12.71
N GLN A 167 0.62 22.85 -13.42
CA GLN A 167 0.62 24.20 -13.99
C GLN A 167 0.67 25.25 -12.88
N TRP A 168 -0.10 25.08 -11.80
CA TRP A 168 -0.01 25.95 -10.64
C TRP A 168 1.36 25.83 -9.97
N ARG A 169 1.83 24.61 -9.70
CA ARG A 169 3.11 24.35 -9.05
C ARG A 169 4.30 24.83 -9.89
N ASP A 170 4.29 24.59 -11.19
CA ASP A 170 5.32 25.03 -12.13
C ASP A 170 5.28 26.56 -12.28
N CYS A 171 4.09 27.17 -12.23
CA CYS A 171 3.94 28.63 -12.12
C CYS A 171 4.65 29.15 -10.86
N VAL A 172 4.33 28.60 -9.68
CA VAL A 172 4.97 28.99 -8.42
C VAL A 172 6.49 28.74 -8.46
N ALA A 173 6.91 27.55 -8.91
CA ALA A 173 8.31 27.12 -8.98
C ALA A 173 9.15 28.07 -9.84
N ASN A 174 8.62 28.51 -10.98
CA ASN A 174 9.29 29.42 -11.91
C ASN A 174 9.58 30.79 -11.26
N PHE A 175 8.67 31.30 -10.43
CA PHE A 175 8.89 32.55 -9.71
C PHE A 175 9.76 32.37 -8.45
N THR A 176 9.71 31.21 -7.78
CA THR A 176 10.58 30.94 -6.61
C THR A 176 12.02 30.58 -6.97
N ALA A 177 12.29 30.05 -8.18
CA ALA A 177 13.65 29.74 -8.63
C ALA A 177 14.38 30.98 -9.19
N ALA A 178 13.65 32.06 -9.45
CA ALA A 178 14.17 33.27 -10.09
C ALA A 178 14.61 34.37 -9.11
N ASP A 179 14.23 34.32 -7.82
CA ASP A 179 14.51 35.39 -6.86
C ASP A 179 15.29 34.90 -5.63
N GLY A 180 16.47 35.49 -5.43
CA GLY A 180 17.26 35.42 -4.20
C GLY A 180 16.83 36.45 -3.14
N ASP A 181 15.81 37.27 -3.40
CA ASP A 181 15.22 38.19 -2.45
C ASP A 181 13.68 38.17 -2.60
N LEU A 182 12.99 37.72 -1.56
CA LEU A 182 11.53 37.73 -1.47
C LEU A 182 11.07 39.17 -1.23
N ASP A 183 10.98 39.96 -2.30
CA ASP A 183 10.45 41.33 -2.26
C ASP A 183 8.91 41.30 -2.19
N ASP A 184 8.28 42.22 -1.44
CA ASP A 184 6.83 42.28 -1.19
C ASP A 184 5.98 42.49 -2.47
N ASN A 185 6.64 42.72 -3.61
CA ASN A 185 6.03 42.86 -4.94
C ASN A 185 6.04 41.56 -5.76
N ASN A 186 6.31 40.41 -5.13
CA ASN A 186 6.49 39.14 -5.84
C ASN A 186 5.23 38.75 -6.65
N PRO A 187 5.32 38.68 -7.99
CA PRO A 187 4.16 38.52 -8.88
C PRO A 187 3.45 37.16 -8.78
N ILE A 188 3.91 36.20 -7.96
CA ILE A 188 3.31 34.87 -7.81
C ILE A 188 1.78 34.93 -7.62
N CYS A 189 1.31 35.81 -6.73
CA CYS A 189 -0.11 35.92 -6.41
C CYS A 189 -0.96 36.55 -7.51
N SER A 190 -0.38 37.24 -8.49
CA SER A 190 -1.14 37.80 -9.63
C SER A 190 -1.15 36.83 -10.82
N TYR A 191 -0.03 36.14 -11.08
CA TYR A 191 0.11 35.24 -12.22
C TYR A 191 -0.40 33.82 -11.94
N CYS A 192 -0.17 33.28 -10.74
CA CYS A 192 -0.60 31.92 -10.40
C CYS A 192 -2.02 31.85 -9.81
N LYS A 193 -2.71 32.99 -9.65
CA LYS A 193 -4.09 33.05 -9.12
C LYS A 193 -5.13 32.41 -10.01
N ALA A 194 -5.01 32.57 -11.33
CA ALA A 194 -5.94 31.97 -12.27
C ALA A 194 -5.86 30.42 -12.28
N PRO A 195 -4.67 29.79 -12.38
CA PRO A 195 -4.57 28.34 -12.23
C PRO A 195 -4.96 27.87 -10.83
N PHE A 196 -4.63 28.63 -9.77
CA PHE A 196 -5.06 28.34 -8.39
C PHE A 196 -6.59 28.32 -8.24
N ASN A 197 -7.29 29.38 -8.66
CA ASN A 197 -8.75 29.47 -8.51
C ASN A 197 -9.48 28.37 -9.28
N LYS A 198 -8.94 27.96 -10.43
CA LYS A 198 -9.47 26.86 -11.23
C LYS A 198 -9.27 25.48 -10.59
N LEU A 199 -8.15 25.29 -9.90
CA LEU A 199 -7.88 24.10 -9.10
C LEU A 199 -8.78 24.09 -7.86
N PHE A 200 -8.87 25.23 -7.18
CA PHE A 200 -9.66 25.41 -5.96
C PHE A 200 -11.15 25.24 -6.21
N SER A 201 -11.72 25.82 -7.28
CA SER A 201 -13.14 25.62 -7.61
C SER A 201 -13.46 24.16 -7.87
N PHE A 202 -12.57 23.44 -8.56
CA PHE A 202 -12.72 22.02 -8.82
C PHE A 202 -12.70 21.19 -7.52
N TYR A 203 -11.77 21.48 -6.61
CA TYR A 203 -11.76 20.84 -5.30
C TYR A 203 -13.00 21.21 -4.49
N TRP A 204 -13.39 22.48 -4.46
CA TRP A 204 -14.55 22.98 -3.72
C TRP A 204 -15.85 22.32 -4.16
N ASP A 205 -16.07 22.15 -5.47
CA ASP A 205 -17.26 21.48 -6.01
C ASP A 205 -17.37 20.01 -5.57
N ILE A 206 -16.23 19.37 -5.29
CA ILE A 206 -16.18 17.99 -4.79
C ILE A 206 -16.29 17.98 -3.27
N TYR A 207 -15.53 18.81 -2.56
CA TYR A 207 -15.42 18.81 -1.09
C TYR A 207 -16.65 19.35 -0.34
N VAL A 208 -17.49 20.15 -0.98
CA VAL A 208 -18.63 20.82 -0.33
C VAL A 208 -19.93 20.00 -0.41
N GLU A 209 -19.91 18.86 -1.09
CA GLU A 209 -21.08 17.98 -1.17
C GLU A 209 -21.39 17.39 0.23
N PRO A 210 -22.56 17.69 0.83
CA PRO A 210 -22.87 17.25 2.19
C PRO A 210 -22.94 15.73 2.29
N GLY A 211 -22.32 15.16 3.33
CA GLY A 211 -22.39 13.72 3.63
C GLY A 211 -21.39 12.84 2.87
N VAL A 212 -20.37 13.43 2.24
CA VAL A 212 -19.35 12.71 1.46
C VAL A 212 -18.03 12.68 2.21
N GLU A 213 -17.59 11.50 2.66
CA GLU A 213 -16.25 11.30 3.22
C GLU A 213 -15.29 10.83 2.12
N PHE A 214 -14.17 11.51 1.91
CA PHE A 214 -13.14 11.11 0.96
C PHE A 214 -12.25 10.00 1.51
N CYS A 215 -11.74 9.15 0.62
CA CYS A 215 -10.65 8.27 1.01
C CYS A 215 -9.35 9.06 1.14
N VAL A 216 -8.45 8.53 1.97
CA VAL A 216 -7.16 9.16 2.27
C VAL A 216 -6.30 9.36 1.01
N ASP A 217 -6.45 8.49 0.00
CA ASP A 217 -5.76 8.67 -1.29
C ASP A 217 -6.17 9.98 -1.98
N VAL A 218 -7.40 10.46 -1.81
CA VAL A 218 -7.86 11.73 -2.40
C VAL A 218 -7.39 12.92 -1.56
N GLU A 219 -7.61 12.87 -0.24
CA GLU A 219 -7.28 13.96 0.69
C GLU A 219 -5.79 14.36 0.64
N THR A 220 -4.91 13.38 0.47
CA THR A 220 -3.46 13.60 0.46
C THR A 220 -2.93 14.17 -0.86
N THR A 221 -3.76 14.25 -1.90
CA THR A 221 -3.41 14.92 -3.16
C THR A 221 -3.49 16.45 -3.03
N ASP A 222 -4.29 16.95 -2.09
CA ASP A 222 -4.56 18.38 -1.91
C ASP A 222 -3.59 19.06 -0.92
N ARG A 223 -2.93 18.28 -0.05
CA ARG A 223 -2.03 18.80 1.01
C ARG A 223 -0.54 18.90 0.62
N ARG A 224 -0.20 18.99 -0.67
CA ARG A 224 1.19 19.24 -1.11
C ARG A 224 1.30 20.41 -2.08
#